data_AF-X1FYC3-F1
#
_entry.id   AF-X1FYC3-F1
#
_cell.length_a   1.000
_cell.length_b   1.000
_cell.length_c   1.000
_cell.angle_alpha   90.00
_cell.angle_beta   90.00
_cell.angle_gamma   90.00
#
_symmetry.space_group_name_H-M   'P 1'
#
loop_
_entity.id
_entity.type
_entity.pdbx_description
1 polymer ?
#
loop_
_entity_poly.entity_id
_entity_poly.type
_entity_poly.pdbx_seq_one_letter_code
_entity_poly.pdbx_strand_id
1 'polypeptide(L)'
;YYICSEYFLYQKDSASYGTTQEAITEPNINQIIFVCPPEDEQIQIANYLDEKTSKMDKIISKINDQIETLKEFRKTLINDVVTGKVRIQDE
;
A
#
# COMPACT_ATOMS: atom_id res chain seq x y z
N TYR A 1 -9.54 -8.03 4.21
CA TYR A 1 -10.37 -6.79 4.10
C TYR A 1 -10.88 -6.28 5.45
N TYR A 2 -11.77 -6.99 6.18
CA TYR A 2 -12.39 -6.46 7.41
C TYR A 2 -11.40 -6.07 8.52
N ILE A 3 -10.35 -6.86 8.78
CA ILE A 3 -9.33 -6.58 9.81
C ILE A 3 -8.59 -5.25 9.54
N CYS A 4 -8.52 -4.83 8.27
CA CYS A 4 -7.89 -3.57 7.88
C CYS A 4 -8.91 -2.42 7.79
N SER A 5 -10.19 -2.66 8.11
CA SER A 5 -11.20 -1.61 8.13
C SER A 5 -10.98 -0.67 9.30
N GLU A 6 -11.35 0.60 9.12
CA GLU A 6 -11.27 1.59 10.20
C GLU A 6 -12.07 1.17 11.43
N TYR A 7 -13.21 0.49 11.24
CA TYR A 7 -14.02 -0.02 12.33
C TYR A 7 -13.27 -1.06 13.19
N PHE A 8 -12.59 -2.01 12.55
CA PHE A 8 -11.80 -3.01 13.27
C PHE A 8 -10.58 -2.37 13.94
N LEU A 9 -9.88 -1.48 13.24
CA LEU A 9 -8.74 -0.76 13.81
C LEU A 9 -9.14 0.12 15.00
N TYR A 10 -10.30 0.80 14.92
CA TYR A 10 -10.83 1.59 16.03
C TYR A 10 -11.17 0.73 17.25
N GLN A 11 -11.80 -0.43 17.05
CA GLN A 11 -12.05 -1.39 18.14
C GLN A 11 -10.74 -1.90 18.75
N LYS A 12 -9.76 -2.23 17.89
CA LYS A 12 -8.42 -2.66 18.30
C LYS A 12 -7.71 -1.60 19.13
N ASP A 13 -7.75 -0.34 18.70
CA ASP A 13 -7.10 0.79 19.40
C ASP A 13 -7.79 1.06 20.73
N SER A 14 -9.12 1.02 20.76
CA SER A 14 -9.91 1.20 21.99
C SER A 14 -9.71 0.06 23.00
N ALA A 15 -9.42 -1.15 22.51
CA ALA A 15 -9.15 -2.34 23.31
C ALA A 15 -7.64 -2.52 23.63
N SER A 16 -6.78 -1.66 23.10
CA SER A 16 -5.34 -1.64 23.39
C SER A 16 -5.08 -0.87 24.68
N TYR A 17 -4.16 -1.37 25.50
CA TYR A 17 -3.77 -0.72 26.75
C TYR A 17 -2.25 -0.54 26.80
N GLY A 18 -1.78 0.55 27.39
CA GLY A 18 -0.37 0.86 27.58
C GLY A 18 0.07 2.15 26.88
N THR A 19 0.97 2.92 27.48
CA THR A 19 1.48 4.20 26.94
C THR A 19 2.80 4.07 26.18
N THR A 20 3.54 2.97 26.38
CA THR A 20 4.90 2.77 25.82
C THR A 20 4.95 1.60 24.84
N GLN A 21 4.13 0.57 25.04
CA GLN A 21 3.95 -0.53 24.09
C GLN A 21 2.48 -0.92 24.09
N GLU A 22 1.80 -0.59 22.99
CA GLU A 22 0.43 -1.03 22.75
C GLU A 22 0.44 -2.54 22.55
N ALA A 23 -0.24 -3.26 23.44
CA ALA A 23 -0.39 -4.70 23.36
C ALA A 23 -1.88 -5.05 23.45
N ILE A 24 -2.31 -5.94 22.56
CA ILE A 24 -3.65 -6.52 22.61
C ILE A 24 -3.50 -7.87 23.32
N THR A 25 -4.13 -7.98 24.48
CA THR A 25 -4.15 -9.24 25.23
C THR A 25 -5.23 -10.16 24.66
N GLU A 26 -5.04 -11.47 24.79
CA GLU A 26 -6.01 -12.49 24.38
C GLU A 26 -7.47 -12.23 24.84
N PRO A 27 -7.75 -11.82 26.10
CA PRO A 27 -9.11 -11.48 26.50
C PRO A 27 -9.69 -10.27 25.77
N ASN A 28 -8.86 -9.30 25.36
CA ASN A 28 -9.31 -8.13 24.62
C ASN A 28 -9.66 -8.49 23.17
N ILE A 29 -8.95 -9.44 22.57
CA ILE A 29 -9.28 -9.97 21.23
C ILE A 29 -10.67 -10.61 21.25
N ASN A 30 -10.99 -11.39 22.28
CA ASN A 30 -12.29 -12.06 22.42
C ASN A 30 -13.47 -11.10 22.60
N GLN A 31 -13.22 -9.83 22.92
CA GLN A 31 -14.25 -8.80 23.05
C GLN A 31 -14.50 -8.02 21.76
N ILE A 32 -13.69 -8.23 20.72
CA ILE A 32 -13.84 -7.53 19.44
C ILE A 32 -15.09 -8.06 18.72
N ILE A 33 -15.96 -7.15 18.32
CA ILE A 33 -17.18 -7.48 17.59
C ILE A 33 -16.84 -7.64 16.11
N PHE A 34 -17.20 -8.80 15.55
CA PHE A 34 -17.03 -9.13 14.15
C PHE A 34 -18.39 -9.39 13.48
N VAL A 35 -18.63 -8.77 12.33
CA VAL A 35 -19.81 -9.05 11.49
C VAL A 35 -19.45 -10.17 10.51
N CYS A 36 -20.17 -11.29 10.60
CA CYS A 36 -19.98 -12.44 9.72
C CYS A 36 -21.22 -12.62 8.82
N PRO A 37 -21.23 -12.02 7.61
CA PRO A 37 -22.33 -12.23 6.65
C PRO A 37 -22.27 -13.66 6.07
N PRO A 38 -23.30 -14.12 5.34
CA PRO A 38 -23.27 -15.41 4.65
C PRO A 38 -22.10 -15.54 3.67
N GLU A 39 -21.63 -16.76 3.43
CA GLU A 39 -20.45 -17.04 2.59
C GLU A 39 -20.54 -16.40 1.19
N ASP A 40 -21.69 -16.48 0.55
CA ASP A 40 -21.93 -15.87 -0.77
C ASP A 40 -21.71 -14.35 -0.77
N GLU A 41 -22.10 -13.67 0.31
CA GLU A 41 -21.92 -12.23 0.47
C GLU A 41 -20.46 -11.91 0.80
N GLN A 42 -19.79 -12.73 1.61
CA GLN A 42 -18.35 -12.60 1.89
C GLN A 42 -17.53 -12.66 0.60
N ILE A 43 -17.83 -13.62 -0.28
CA ILE A 43 -17.16 -13.79 -1.57
C ILE A 43 -17.41 -12.57 -2.47
N GLN A 44 -18.65 -12.09 -2.56
CA GLN A 44 -18.98 -10.91 -3.35
C GLN A 44 -18.25 -9.65 -2.87
N ILE A 45 -18.22 -9.42 -1.56
CA ILE A 45 -17.50 -8.29 -0.96
C ILE A 45 -16.00 -8.42 -1.24
N ALA A 46 -15.41 -9.60 -1.04
CA ALA A 46 -13.98 -9.82 -1.28
C ALA A 46 -13.61 -9.57 -2.75
N ASN A 47 -14.35 -10.16 -3.69
CA ASN A 47 -14.11 -9.99 -5.13
C ASN A 47 -14.22 -8.52 -5.56
N TYR A 48 -15.23 -7.81 -5.06
CA TYR A 48 -15.39 -6.38 -5.34
C TYR A 48 -14.18 -5.57 -4.86
N LEU A 49 -13.68 -5.85 -3.66
CA LEU A 49 -12.53 -5.17 -3.10
C LEU A 49 -11.24 -5.54 -3.85
N ASP A 50 -11.03 -6.81 -4.18
CA ASP A 50 -9.89 -7.30 -4.98
C ASP A 50 -9.82 -6.62 -6.35
N GLU A 51 -10.96 -6.45 -7.02
CA GLU A 51 -10.99 -5.78 -8.33
C GLU A 51 -10.54 -4.31 -8.21
N LYS A 52 -10.96 -3.62 -7.14
CA LYS A 52 -10.62 -2.22 -6.92
C LYS A 52 -9.17 -2.04 -6.52
N THR A 53 -8.67 -2.87 -5.59
CA THR A 53 -7.27 -2.81 -5.13
C THR A 53 -6.31 -3.20 -6.24
N SER A 54 -6.60 -4.26 -7.00
CA SER A 54 -5.76 -4.67 -8.14
C SER A 54 -5.61 -3.59 -9.21
N LYS A 55 -6.66 -2.80 -9.47
CA LYS A 55 -6.56 -1.65 -10.39
C LYS A 55 -5.61 -0.57 -9.86
N MET A 56 -5.66 -0.29 -8.56
CA MET A 56 -4.74 0.67 -7.93
C MET A 56 -3.30 0.17 -7.97
N ASP A 57 -3.07 -1.11 -7.65
CA ASP A 57 -1.74 -1.72 -7.67
C ASP A 57 -1.09 -1.64 -9.04
N LYS A 58 -1.86 -1.89 -10.12
CA LYS A 58 -1.39 -1.74 -11.50
C LYS A 58 -0.97 -0.32 -11.84
N ILE A 59 -1.71 0.68 -11.37
CA ILE A 59 -1.36 2.10 -11.59
C ILE A 59 -0.08 2.44 -10.82
N ILE A 60 0.02 2.03 -9.56
CA ILE A 60 1.20 2.25 -8.72
C ILE A 60 2.44 1.61 -9.37
N SER A 61 2.33 0.36 -9.81
CA SER A 61 3.42 -0.34 -10.52
C SER A 61 3.87 0.43 -11.74
N LYS A 62 2.94 0.86 -12.60
CA LYS A 62 3.27 1.61 -13.82
C LYS A 62 3.98 2.94 -13.53
N ILE A 63 3.58 3.64 -12.46
CA ILE A 63 4.23 4.88 -12.04
C ILE A 63 5.66 4.60 -11.55
N ASN A 64 5.86 3.54 -10.78
CA ASN A 64 7.18 3.15 -10.30
C ASN A 64 8.12 2.77 -11.47
N ASP A 65 7.62 2.02 -12.46
CA ASP A 65 8.39 1.67 -13.66
C ASP A 65 8.81 2.92 -14.45
N GLN A 66 7.91 3.91 -14.56
CA GLN A 66 8.21 5.20 -15.20
C GLN A 66 9.28 5.97 -14.44
N ILE A 67 9.19 6.01 -13.11
CA ILE A 67 10.19 6.67 -12.25
C ILE A 67 11.56 6.00 -12.43
N GLU A 68 11.61 4.68 -12.47
CA GLU A 68 12.85 3.92 -12.67
C GLU A 68 13.47 4.21 -14.05
N THR A 69 12.66 4.16 -15.10
CA THR A 69 13.08 4.49 -16.46
C THR A 69 13.67 5.91 -16.54
N LEU A 70 13.02 6.89 -15.90
CA LEU A 70 13.52 8.27 -15.85
C LEU A 70 14.82 8.40 -15.07
N LYS A 71 15.01 7.63 -13.99
CA LYS A 71 16.26 7.60 -13.22
C LYS A 71 17.40 7.00 -14.05
N GLU A 72 17.15 5.92 -14.77
CA GLU A 72 18.12 5.32 -15.69
C GLU A 72 18.48 6.28 -16.82
N PHE A 73 17.49 6.90 -17.46
CA PHE A 73 17.71 7.89 -18.50
C PHE A 73 18.57 9.06 -18.00
N ARG A 74 18.27 9.60 -16.81
CA ARG A 74 19.09 10.66 -16.19
C ARG A 74 20.52 10.21 -15.96
N LYS A 75 20.73 8.98 -15.49
CA LYS A 75 22.07 8.42 -15.25
C LYS A 75 22.85 8.28 -16.56
N THR A 76 22.22 7.77 -17.62
CA THR A 76 22.81 7.64 -18.95
C THR A 76 23.14 9.01 -19.54
N LEU A 77 22.22 9.98 -19.45
CA LEU A 77 22.44 11.34 -19.93
C LEU A 77 23.64 11.99 -19.24
N ILE A 78 23.76 11.88 -17.91
CA ILE A 78 24.94 12.39 -17.18
C ILE A 78 26.20 11.69 -17.67
N ASN A 79 26.18 10.37 -17.83
CA ASN A 79 27.33 9.62 -18.31
C ASN A 79 27.75 10.05 -19.72
N ASP A 80 26.80 10.22 -20.64
CA ASP A 80 27.05 10.62 -22.02
C ASP A 80 27.57 12.06 -22.14
N VAL A 81 27.09 12.96 -21.27
CA VAL A 81 27.62 14.33 -21.14
C VAL A 81 29.05 14.31 -20.59
N VAL A 82 29.31 13.60 -19.49
CA VAL A 82 30.63 13.57 -18.83
C VAL A 82 31.66 12.83 -19.69
N THR A 83 31.24 11.83 -20.47
CA THR A 83 32.11 11.14 -21.44
C THR A 83 32.22 11.86 -22.79
N GLY A 84 31.58 13.03 -22.94
CA GLY A 84 31.70 13.89 -24.12
C GLY A 84 31.01 13.36 -25.38
N LYS A 85 30.15 12.34 -25.27
CA LYS A 85 29.35 11.79 -26.38
C LYS A 85 28.19 12.70 -26.78
N VAL A 86 27.70 13.51 -25.84
CA VAL A 86 26.64 14.49 -26.08
C VAL A 86 27.17 15.88 -25.72
N ARG A 87 27.23 16.79 -26.71
CA ARG A 87 27.56 18.20 -26.47
C ARG A 87 26.31 18.92 -26.01
N ILE A 88 26.35 19.45 -24.79
CA ILE A 88 25.37 20.43 -24.34
C ILE A 88 25.66 21.71 -25.12
N GLN A 89 24.66 22.23 -25.83
CA GLN A 89 24.71 23.61 -26.31
C GLN A 89 24.36 24.47 -25.10
N ASP A 90 25.39 24.96 -24.41
CA ASP A 90 25.24 25.99 -23.40
C ASP A 90 24.88 27.30 -24.14
N GLU A 91 23.71 27.87 -23.85
CA GLU A 91 23.40 29.27 -24.16
C GLU A 91 24.18 30.22 -23.24
#